data_AF-A0AA39RHW0-F1
#
_entry.id   AF-A0AA39RHW0-F1
#
_cell.length_a   1.000
_cell.length_b   1.000
_cell.length_c   1.000
_cell.angle_alpha   90.00
_cell.angle_beta   90.00
_cell.angle_gamma   90.00
#
_symmetry.space_group_name_H-M   'P 1'
#
loop_
_entity.id
_entity.type
_entity.pdbx_description
1 polymer ?
#
loop_
_entity_poly.entity_id
_entity_poly.type
_entity_poly.pdbx_seq_one_letter_code
_entity_poly.pdbx_strand_id
1 'polypeptide(L)'
;MIPDHKGETIGKIIKSCLLDWGIEKVLTITVDNASANKVAIDYVRRKMRNWNESKLVLGGNFLHVRCCAHIINLIVSDGLKDMNDSIVRIRNAVQYVRSSPSRLQKFKNAAEHERIESHSIVILDVPTRWNSTYLMLSTALKFQKAFDRLLDDDARYGLYFSELDSGKNRVGPPKEDDWDNAKVFVQFLHVFYDITLKFSASLSVTSNMFFHELCSIATELNTLANSGDFLLGEMAAAIKYKFDKYWGKIEDLNKLLIIALVLDPRYKLDYVKFCFGDLFEENKVNEMTYDIKEFLIKLYEFYKGVDNISSSDQVSRSIPLENEGDMGKVNENVDFRLERLKKFKQMKEKKDFVDLKNEVERYLIESNENTDDDSFDLLNWWKVNCSKYKILSRIAKDIFAIPVSTVASESAFSTGGRVLDPFRSSLSPKMVEILICLQNWLRTSNICFDVAPSTGEMEFYEALEKEIGMTTSSDDTVVG
;
A
#
# COMPACT_ATOMS: atom_id res chain seq x y z
N MET A 1 18.85 -13.86 -13.51
CA MET A 1 19.77 -13.30 -12.50
C MET A 1 19.88 -11.80 -12.73
N ILE A 2 19.77 -10.99 -11.68
CA ILE A 2 19.94 -9.53 -11.77
C ILE A 2 21.45 -9.24 -11.75
N PRO A 3 22.02 -8.61 -12.80
CA PRO A 3 23.47 -8.47 -12.90
C PRO A 3 24.04 -7.40 -11.96
N ASP A 4 23.27 -6.37 -11.62
CA ASP A 4 23.60 -5.39 -10.59
C ASP A 4 22.34 -4.67 -10.07
N HIS A 5 22.47 -3.96 -8.95
CA HIS A 5 21.39 -3.15 -8.36
C HIS A 5 21.35 -1.70 -8.89
N LYS A 6 21.86 -1.44 -10.10
CA LYS A 6 21.78 -0.10 -10.70
C LYS A 6 20.36 0.17 -11.19
N GLY A 7 19.93 1.41 -11.05
CA GLY A 7 18.57 1.81 -11.42
C GLY A 7 18.19 1.50 -12.88
N GLU A 8 19.11 1.67 -13.84
CA GLU A 8 18.82 1.31 -15.23
C GLU A 8 18.62 -0.20 -15.43
N THR A 9 19.39 -1.04 -14.73
CA THR A 9 19.26 -2.49 -14.77
C THR A 9 17.90 -2.90 -14.22
N ILE A 10 17.51 -2.35 -13.07
CA ILE A 10 16.18 -2.55 -12.48
C ILE A 10 15.08 -2.10 -13.46
N GLY A 11 15.21 -0.92 -14.06
CA GLY A 11 14.25 -0.40 -15.04
C GLY A 11 14.10 -1.27 -16.29
N LYS A 12 15.20 -1.88 -16.78
CA LYS A 12 15.16 -2.85 -17.90
C LYS A 12 14.40 -4.11 -17.51
N ILE A 13 14.60 -4.62 -16.30
CA ILE A 13 13.91 -5.81 -15.80
C ILE A 13 12.41 -5.52 -15.66
N ILE A 14 12.03 -4.41 -15.03
CA ILE A 14 10.63 -4.00 -14.91
C ILE A 14 9.97 -3.91 -16.29
N LYS A 15 10.64 -3.26 -17.25
CA LYS A 15 10.13 -3.18 -18.64
C LYS A 15 9.95 -4.57 -19.25
N SER A 16 10.91 -5.48 -19.09
CA SER A 16 10.78 -6.85 -19.59
C SER A 16 9.56 -7.53 -18.99
N CYS A 17 9.43 -7.52 -17.67
CA CYS A 17 8.28 -8.11 -16.98
C CYS A 17 6.95 -7.55 -17.48
N LEU A 18 6.85 -6.22 -17.69
CA LEU A 18 5.64 -5.62 -18.24
C LEU A 18 5.32 -6.15 -19.65
N LEU A 19 6.32 -6.31 -20.51
CA LEU A 19 6.14 -6.88 -21.85
C LEU A 19 5.77 -8.36 -21.81
N ASP A 20 6.46 -9.14 -20.98
CA ASP A 20 6.27 -10.59 -20.83
C ASP A 20 4.86 -10.91 -20.33
N TRP A 21 4.29 -10.06 -19.48
CA TRP A 21 2.91 -10.15 -18.99
C TRP A 21 1.87 -9.42 -19.86
N GLY A 22 2.27 -8.78 -20.97
CA GLY A 22 1.36 -8.02 -21.84
C GLY A 22 0.75 -6.77 -21.19
N ILE A 23 1.40 -6.21 -20.18
CA ILE A 23 0.94 -5.02 -19.44
C ILE A 23 1.38 -3.75 -20.15
N GLU A 24 0.45 -3.16 -20.90
CA GLU A 24 0.68 -1.93 -21.67
C GLU A 24 0.30 -0.64 -20.92
N LYS A 25 -0.56 -0.76 -19.90
CA LYS A 25 -1.13 0.37 -19.16
C LYS A 25 -0.68 0.31 -17.70
N VAL A 26 0.12 1.28 -17.28
CA VAL A 26 0.59 1.40 -15.90
C VAL A 26 0.27 2.79 -15.40
N LEU A 27 -0.50 2.87 -14.31
CA LEU A 27 -0.80 4.12 -13.62
C LEU A 27 0.35 4.53 -12.69
N THR A 28 0.70 3.64 -11.76
CA THR A 28 1.76 3.85 -10.77
C THR A 28 2.59 2.58 -10.57
N ILE A 29 3.80 2.76 -10.04
CA ILE A 29 4.70 1.73 -9.56
C ILE A 29 5.15 2.17 -8.17
N THR A 30 4.78 1.39 -7.16
CA THR A 30 5.18 1.62 -5.76
C THR A 30 6.46 0.87 -5.45
N VAL A 31 7.48 1.59 -4.97
CA VAL A 31 8.81 1.05 -4.66
C VAL A 31 9.35 1.64 -3.35
N ASP A 32 10.34 0.99 -2.75
CA ASP A 32 11.02 1.53 -1.58
C ASP A 32 11.81 2.82 -1.89
N ASN A 33 12.41 3.42 -0.87
CA ASN A 33 13.03 4.74 -0.98
C ASN A 33 14.50 4.71 -1.46
N ALA A 34 14.96 3.58 -2.04
CA ALA A 34 16.30 3.50 -2.60
C ALA A 34 16.49 4.48 -3.76
N SER A 35 17.63 5.17 -3.80
CA SER A 35 17.94 6.16 -4.84
C SER A 35 17.94 5.57 -6.26
N ALA A 36 18.32 4.30 -6.39
CA ALA A 36 18.30 3.55 -7.65
C ALA A 36 16.89 3.46 -8.26
N ASN A 37 15.84 3.42 -7.44
CA ASN A 37 14.47 3.29 -7.92
C ASN A 37 14.02 4.51 -8.70
N LYS A 38 14.46 5.72 -8.35
CA LYS A 38 14.15 6.93 -9.12
C LYS A 38 14.63 6.78 -10.58
N VAL A 39 15.88 6.32 -10.75
CA VAL A 39 16.47 6.07 -12.08
C VAL A 39 15.74 4.94 -12.81
N ALA A 40 15.32 3.89 -12.09
CA ALA A 40 14.54 2.79 -12.66
C ALA A 40 13.18 3.26 -13.20
N ILE A 41 12.41 4.01 -12.40
CA ILE A 41 11.11 4.53 -12.81
C ILE A 41 11.25 5.54 -13.96
N ASP A 42 12.28 6.40 -13.93
CA ASP A 42 12.60 7.31 -15.03
C ASP A 42 12.93 6.58 -16.33
N TYR A 43 13.63 5.44 -16.24
CA TYR A 43 13.87 4.56 -17.38
C TYR A 43 12.56 3.99 -17.94
N VAL A 44 11.72 3.39 -17.08
CA VAL A 44 10.44 2.78 -17.48
C VAL A 44 9.53 3.83 -18.13
N ARG A 45 9.38 5.00 -17.50
CA ARG A 45 8.61 6.14 -18.03
C ARG A 45 9.05 6.53 -19.44
N ARG A 46 10.36 6.69 -19.67
CA ARG A 46 10.89 7.05 -21.01
C ARG A 46 10.61 5.97 -22.05
N LYS A 47 10.69 4.69 -21.67
CA LYS A 47 10.46 3.58 -22.62
C LYS A 47 8.98 3.42 -22.95
N MET A 48 8.09 3.51 -21.96
CA MET A 48 6.65 3.42 -22.17
C MET A 48 6.09 4.61 -22.98
N ARG A 49 6.67 5.81 -22.86
CA ARG A 49 6.32 6.94 -23.74
C ARG A 49 6.54 6.67 -25.22
N ASN A 50 7.48 5.77 -25.55
CA ASN A 50 7.82 5.41 -26.92
C ASN A 50 7.09 4.16 -27.42
N TRP A 51 6.20 3.57 -26.62
CA TRP A 51 5.32 2.50 -27.09
C TRP A 51 4.28 3.09 -28.05
N ASN A 52 3.88 2.31 -29.06
CA ASN A 52 2.82 2.71 -29.97
C ASN A 52 1.55 3.01 -29.15
N GLU A 53 0.92 4.16 -29.41
CA GLU A 53 -0.25 4.62 -28.65
C GLU A 53 0.02 4.68 -27.14
N SER A 54 1.03 5.44 -26.71
CA SER A 54 1.37 5.62 -25.29
C SER A 54 0.13 5.86 -24.42
N LYS A 55 -0.24 4.85 -23.62
CA LYS A 55 -1.38 4.86 -22.70
C LYS A 55 -1.05 5.43 -21.31
N LEU A 56 0.11 6.10 -21.16
CA LEU A 56 0.53 6.69 -19.89
C LEU A 56 -0.38 7.86 -19.48
N VAL A 57 -1.04 7.71 -18.34
CA VAL A 57 -1.86 8.76 -17.74
C VAL A 57 -1.00 10.00 -17.47
N LEU A 58 -1.38 11.12 -18.08
CA LEU A 58 -0.67 12.42 -17.99
C LEU A 58 0.85 12.28 -18.22
N GLY A 59 1.24 11.47 -19.21
CA GLY A 59 2.64 11.27 -19.58
C GLY A 59 3.50 10.53 -18.53
N GLY A 60 2.87 9.88 -17.56
CA GLY A 60 3.55 9.14 -16.49
C GLY A 60 4.21 10.03 -15.44
N ASN A 61 3.78 11.29 -15.31
CA ASN A 61 4.34 12.23 -14.33
C ASN A 61 4.16 11.77 -12.88
N PHE A 62 3.16 10.91 -12.63
CA PHE A 62 2.81 10.37 -11.32
C PHE A 62 3.10 8.86 -11.22
N LEU A 63 3.94 8.33 -12.12
CA LEU A 63 4.25 6.90 -12.18
C LEU A 63 4.95 6.40 -10.91
N HIS A 64 5.74 7.24 -10.24
CA HIS A 64 6.48 6.83 -9.05
C HIS A 64 5.64 7.07 -7.78
N VAL A 65 5.39 6.00 -7.02
CA VAL A 65 4.90 6.08 -5.64
C VAL A 65 5.98 5.53 -4.72
N ARG A 66 6.29 6.26 -3.65
CA ARG A 66 7.24 5.80 -2.64
C ARG A 66 6.50 5.02 -1.57
N CYS A 67 7.10 3.93 -1.10
CA CYS A 67 6.54 3.11 -0.03
C CYS A 67 6.46 3.92 1.27
N CYS A 68 5.24 4.21 1.71
CA CYS A 68 4.96 5.02 2.89
C CYS A 68 5.39 4.30 4.17
N ALA A 69 5.16 2.99 4.29
CA ALA A 69 5.65 2.21 5.44
C ALA A 69 7.17 2.25 5.57
N HIS A 70 7.89 2.24 4.43
CA HIS A 70 9.35 2.39 4.44
C HIS A 70 9.77 3.81 4.83
N ILE A 71 9.05 4.86 4.41
CA ILE A 71 9.31 6.24 4.86
C ILE A 71 9.11 6.32 6.38
N ILE A 72 7.99 5.80 6.93
CA ILE A 72 7.74 5.78 8.36
C ILE A 72 8.88 5.05 9.10
N ASN A 73 9.32 3.91 8.58
CA ASN A 73 10.47 3.20 9.12
C ASN A 73 11.73 4.06 9.15
N LEU A 74 12.01 4.82 8.10
CA LEU A 74 13.18 5.69 8.01
C LEU A 74 13.11 6.91 8.94
N ILE A 75 11.93 7.51 9.14
CA ILE A 75 11.76 8.69 10.00
C ILE A 75 11.82 8.26 11.48
N VAL A 76 11.08 7.21 11.86
CA VAL A 76 11.03 6.74 13.26
C VAL A 76 12.39 6.18 13.69
N SER A 77 13.02 5.36 12.85
CA SER A 77 14.34 4.79 13.20
C SER A 77 15.43 5.85 13.37
N ASP A 78 15.25 7.06 12.82
CA ASP A 78 16.18 8.16 13.07
C ASP A 78 15.93 8.82 14.41
N GLY A 79 14.66 9.08 14.74
CA GLY A 79 14.27 9.65 16.03
C GLY A 79 14.63 8.76 17.22
N LEU A 80 14.75 7.45 17.00
CA LEU A 80 15.14 6.51 18.06
C LEU A 80 16.67 6.42 18.30
N LYS A 81 17.50 7.07 17.48
CA LYS A 81 18.97 6.98 17.62
C LYS A 81 19.48 7.59 18.91
N ASP A 82 18.89 8.69 19.35
CA ASP A 82 19.39 9.47 20.48
C ASP A 82 19.05 8.86 21.85
N MET A 83 18.25 7.78 21.87
CA MET A 83 17.74 7.15 23.10
C MET A 83 18.05 5.66 23.19
N ASN A 84 19.15 5.28 22.55
CA ASN A 84 19.59 3.90 22.46
C ASN A 84 19.70 3.23 23.85
N ASP A 85 20.10 3.96 24.89
CA ASP A 85 20.44 3.39 26.18
C ASP A 85 19.25 2.77 26.95
N SER A 86 18.15 3.49 27.16
CA SER A 86 16.98 2.96 27.89
C SER A 86 16.36 1.78 27.15
N ILE A 87 16.28 1.88 25.82
CA ILE A 87 15.81 0.80 24.95
C ILE A 87 16.73 -0.41 25.04
N VAL A 88 18.06 -0.22 25.04
CA VAL A 88 19.04 -1.31 25.16
C VAL A 88 18.95 -1.98 26.53
N ARG A 89 18.77 -1.24 27.63
CA ARG A 89 18.60 -1.83 28.97
C ARG A 89 17.37 -2.73 29.04
N ILE A 90 16.22 -2.24 28.58
CA ILE A 90 14.97 -3.02 28.55
C ILE A 90 15.12 -4.22 27.60
N ARG A 91 15.75 -4.04 26.44
CA ARG A 91 16.03 -5.13 25.49
C ARG A 91 16.88 -6.23 26.14
N ASN A 92 17.94 -5.87 26.84
CA ASN A 92 18.82 -6.83 27.51
C ASN A 92 18.07 -7.60 28.61
N ALA A 93 17.20 -6.92 29.37
CA ALA A 93 16.31 -7.55 30.34
C ALA A 93 15.36 -8.57 29.69
N VAL A 94 14.68 -8.18 28.61
CA VAL A 94 13.81 -9.08 27.84
C VAL A 94 14.60 -10.24 27.24
N GLN A 95 15.79 -10.00 26.72
CA GLN A 95 16.67 -11.03 26.16
C GLN A 95 17.05 -12.07 27.22
N TYR A 96 17.36 -11.65 28.46
CA TYR A 96 17.60 -12.58 29.56
C TYR A 96 16.40 -13.51 29.76
N VAL A 97 15.20 -12.95 29.90
CA VAL A 97 13.97 -13.72 30.11
C VAL A 97 13.72 -14.70 28.96
N ARG A 98 14.00 -14.29 27.72
CA ARG A 98 13.75 -15.07 26.49
C ARG A 98 14.84 -16.09 26.15
N SER A 99 16.02 -15.99 26.76
CA SER A 99 17.17 -16.82 26.42
C SER A 99 17.04 -18.31 26.81
N SER A 100 16.14 -18.66 27.75
CA SER A 100 15.86 -20.07 28.05
C SER A 100 14.46 -20.28 28.63
N PRO A 101 13.85 -21.47 28.47
CA PRO A 101 12.57 -21.81 29.09
C PRO A 101 12.58 -21.68 30.62
N SER A 102 13.69 -22.00 31.28
CA SER A 102 13.84 -21.88 32.74
C SER A 102 13.79 -20.43 33.22
N ARG A 103 14.50 -19.52 32.54
CA ARG A 103 14.46 -18.08 32.84
C ARG A 103 13.07 -17.50 32.60
N LEU A 104 12.41 -17.91 31.51
CA LEU A 104 11.03 -17.52 31.23
C LEU A 104 10.06 -17.99 32.33
N GLN A 105 10.21 -19.22 32.82
CA GLN A 105 9.35 -19.73 33.90
C GLN A 105 9.53 -18.94 35.20
N LYS A 106 10.77 -18.60 35.57
CA LYS A 106 11.03 -17.77 36.75
C LYS A 106 10.39 -16.39 36.63
N PHE A 107 10.49 -15.77 35.45
CA PHE A 107 9.84 -14.50 35.20
C PHE A 107 8.31 -14.58 35.28
N LYS A 108 7.71 -15.67 34.78
CA LYS A 108 6.27 -15.93 34.96
C LYS A 108 5.89 -16.02 36.44
N ASN A 109 6.66 -16.75 37.25
CA ASN A 109 6.44 -16.83 38.69
C ASN A 109 6.55 -15.44 39.36
N ALA A 110 7.53 -14.62 38.96
CA ALA A 110 7.66 -13.25 39.43
C ALA A 110 6.44 -12.38 39.06
N ALA A 111 5.92 -12.51 37.83
CA ALA A 111 4.71 -11.82 37.39
C ALA A 111 3.45 -12.28 38.14
N GLU A 112 3.34 -13.58 38.44
CA GLU A 112 2.26 -14.14 39.27
C GLU A 112 2.31 -13.61 40.71
N HIS A 113 3.50 -13.52 41.31
CA HIS A 113 3.68 -12.96 42.65
C HIS A 113 3.29 -11.48 42.72
N GLU A 114 3.62 -10.71 41.69
CA GLU A 114 3.22 -9.30 41.55
C GLU A 114 1.77 -9.12 41.09
N ARG A 115 1.01 -10.22 40.93
CA ARG A 115 -0.40 -10.25 40.53
C ARG A 115 -0.67 -9.50 39.22
N ILE A 116 0.22 -9.66 38.25
CA ILE A 116 0.07 -9.01 36.94
C ILE A 116 -0.99 -9.74 36.12
N GLU A 117 -2.12 -9.08 35.87
CA GLU A 117 -3.26 -9.61 35.10
C GLU A 117 -3.03 -9.53 33.58
N SER A 118 -1.87 -9.97 33.08
CA SER A 118 -1.57 -9.99 31.65
C SER A 118 -1.36 -11.42 31.16
N HIS A 119 -2.10 -11.80 30.10
CA HIS A 119 -1.96 -13.10 29.45
C HIS A 119 -0.83 -13.10 28.39
N SER A 120 -0.25 -11.93 28.12
CA SER A 120 0.89 -11.81 27.20
C SER A 120 2.19 -12.27 27.84
N ILE A 121 3.23 -12.42 27.03
CA ILE A 121 4.60 -12.67 27.48
C ILE A 121 5.50 -11.63 26.82
N VAL A 122 6.58 -11.26 27.49
CA VAL A 122 7.57 -10.34 26.92
C VAL A 122 8.10 -10.89 25.58
N ILE A 123 8.30 -9.98 24.63
CA ILE A 123 8.73 -10.28 23.26
C ILE A 123 10.01 -9.54 22.98
N LEU A 124 11.02 -10.26 22.46
CA LEU A 124 12.29 -9.65 22.08
C LEU A 124 12.13 -8.98 20.72
N ASP A 125 12.68 -7.78 20.57
CA ASP A 125 12.62 -7.05 19.32
C ASP A 125 13.65 -7.55 18.30
N VAL A 126 13.47 -7.08 17.06
CA VAL A 126 14.49 -7.10 16.02
C VAL A 126 15.03 -5.67 15.95
N PRO A 127 16.26 -5.38 16.43
CA PRO A 127 16.76 -4.00 16.57
C PRO A 127 16.75 -3.15 15.29
N THR A 128 16.73 -3.80 14.12
CA THR A 128 16.64 -3.14 12.81
C THR A 128 15.22 -2.77 12.39
N ARG A 129 14.19 -3.11 13.18
CA ARG A 129 12.76 -2.90 12.88
C ARG A 129 12.06 -2.21 14.05
N TRP A 130 11.86 -0.90 13.96
CA TRP A 130 11.28 -0.10 15.05
C TRP A 130 9.91 -0.61 15.52
N ASN A 131 9.06 -1.15 14.63
CA ASN A 131 7.76 -1.74 15.01
C ASN A 131 7.92 -2.85 16.06
N SER A 132 8.96 -3.67 15.93
CA SER A 132 9.23 -4.74 16.90
C SER A 132 9.77 -4.19 18.22
N THR A 133 10.54 -3.10 18.18
CA THR A 133 11.01 -2.38 19.37
C THR A 133 9.83 -1.75 20.10
N TYR A 134 8.91 -1.12 19.38
CA TYR A 134 7.66 -0.59 19.94
C TYR A 134 6.86 -1.69 20.67
N LEU A 135 6.65 -2.84 20.01
CA LEU A 135 5.94 -3.97 20.59
C LEU A 135 6.65 -4.55 21.82
N MET A 136 7.99 -4.64 21.80
CA MET A 136 8.80 -5.04 22.96
C MET A 136 8.59 -4.08 24.13
N LEU A 137 8.71 -2.78 23.92
CA LEU A 137 8.55 -1.77 24.97
C LEU A 137 7.12 -1.78 25.53
N SER A 138 6.12 -1.73 24.66
CA SER A 138 4.69 -1.74 25.03
C SER A 138 4.32 -2.99 25.84
N THR A 139 4.92 -4.15 25.50
CA THR A 139 4.72 -5.38 26.27
C THR A 139 5.51 -5.37 27.58
N ALA A 140 6.79 -4.97 27.55
CA ALA A 140 7.66 -4.98 28.71
C ALA A 140 7.17 -4.05 29.83
N LEU A 141 6.59 -2.89 29.47
CA LEU A 141 5.98 -1.95 30.43
C LEU A 141 4.91 -2.60 31.30
N LYS A 142 4.13 -3.55 30.77
CA LYS A 142 3.12 -4.30 31.54
C LYS A 142 3.74 -5.18 32.63
N PHE A 143 5.03 -5.49 32.51
CA PHE A 143 5.77 -6.40 33.38
C PHE A 143 6.89 -5.72 34.18
N GLN A 144 6.91 -4.39 34.28
CA GLN A 144 7.95 -3.65 35.04
C GLN A 144 8.17 -4.26 36.43
N LYS A 145 7.11 -4.43 37.23
CA LYS A 145 7.19 -5.01 38.58
C LYS A 145 7.75 -6.44 38.59
N ALA A 146 7.49 -7.23 37.55
CA ALA A 146 8.04 -8.58 37.45
C ALA A 146 9.54 -8.57 37.18
N PHE A 147 10.06 -7.57 36.46
CA PHE A 147 11.50 -7.39 36.29
C PHE A 147 12.17 -6.95 37.59
N ASP A 148 11.53 -6.05 38.35
CA ASP A 148 12.02 -5.62 39.66
C ASP A 148 12.08 -6.82 40.64
N ARG A 149 10.98 -7.59 40.71
CA ARG A 149 10.90 -8.82 41.50
C ARG A 149 11.95 -9.86 41.07
N LEU A 150 12.18 -10.02 39.77
CA LEU A 150 13.20 -10.95 39.27
C LEU A 150 14.62 -10.54 39.69
N LEU A 151 14.88 -9.23 39.81
CA LEU A 151 16.16 -8.70 40.31
C LEU A 151 16.36 -9.00 41.80
N ASP A 152 15.30 -8.92 42.59
CA ASP A 152 15.34 -9.25 44.02
C ASP A 152 15.48 -10.77 44.25
N ASP A 153 14.75 -11.59 43.49
CA ASP A 153 14.63 -13.04 43.74
C ASP A 153 15.70 -13.89 43.04
N ASP A 154 16.28 -13.46 41.91
CA ASP A 154 17.27 -14.23 41.14
C ASP A 154 18.60 -13.50 40.97
N ALA A 155 19.57 -13.81 41.83
CA ALA A 155 20.93 -13.27 41.75
C ALA A 155 21.58 -13.45 40.37
N ARG A 156 21.19 -14.48 39.59
CA ARG A 156 21.71 -14.67 38.23
C ARG A 156 21.24 -13.60 37.24
N TYR A 157 20.10 -12.97 37.50
CA TYR A 157 19.62 -11.86 36.68
C TYR A 157 20.47 -10.61 36.92
N GLY A 158 20.81 -10.30 38.18
CA GLY A 158 21.76 -9.22 38.49
C GLY A 158 23.15 -9.48 37.89
N LEU A 159 23.68 -10.71 38.03
CA LEU A 159 24.98 -11.08 37.48
C LEU A 159 25.05 -11.01 35.95
N TYR A 160 23.94 -11.26 35.25
CA TYR A 160 23.89 -11.19 33.78
C TYR A 160 24.33 -9.82 33.23
N PHE A 161 24.03 -8.73 33.93
CA PHE A 161 24.46 -7.38 33.51
C PHE A 161 25.94 -7.10 33.82
N SER A 162 26.57 -7.94 34.64
CA SER A 162 28.02 -7.90 34.88
C SER A 162 28.79 -8.80 33.90
N GLU A 163 28.11 -9.63 33.10
CA GLU A 163 28.74 -10.45 32.07
C GLU A 163 29.24 -9.58 30.90
N LEU A 164 30.39 -9.97 30.35
CA LEU A 164 30.95 -9.33 29.17
C LEU A 164 30.20 -9.77 27.92
N ASP A 165 29.73 -8.79 27.15
CA ASP A 165 29.27 -8.94 25.78
C ASP A 165 30.17 -8.11 24.86
N SER A 166 30.82 -8.75 23.89
CA SER A 166 31.74 -8.09 22.96
C SER A 166 32.82 -7.24 23.65
N GLY A 167 33.30 -7.69 24.81
CA GLY A 167 34.37 -7.02 25.58
C GLY A 167 33.91 -5.85 26.47
N LYS A 168 32.60 -5.63 26.63
CA LYS A 168 32.03 -4.63 27.55
C LYS A 168 30.91 -5.25 28.39
N ASN A 169 30.65 -4.72 29.58
CA ASN A 169 29.49 -5.17 30.37
C ASN A 169 28.20 -4.90 29.61
N ARG A 170 27.23 -5.80 29.72
CA ARG A 170 25.88 -5.56 29.21
C ARG A 170 25.28 -4.33 29.89
N VAL A 171 24.59 -3.49 29.12
CA VAL A 171 23.92 -2.31 29.67
C VAL A 171 22.66 -2.74 30.42
N GLY A 172 22.55 -2.43 31.71
CA GLY A 172 21.40 -2.72 32.57
C GLY A 172 21.81 -2.98 34.03
N PRO A 173 20.90 -3.45 34.89
CA PRO A 173 19.46 -3.66 34.66
C PRO A 173 18.71 -2.34 34.37
N PRO A 174 17.47 -2.39 33.83
CA PRO A 174 16.61 -1.22 33.72
C PRO A 174 16.35 -0.56 35.07
N LYS A 175 16.34 0.78 35.09
CA LYS A 175 16.03 1.64 36.23
C LYS A 175 14.66 2.29 36.08
N GLU A 176 14.17 2.93 37.14
CA GLU A 176 12.90 3.67 37.12
C GLU A 176 12.81 4.67 35.96
N ASP A 177 13.85 5.48 35.76
CA ASP A 177 13.94 6.42 34.63
C ASP A 177 13.85 5.72 33.26
N ASP A 178 14.38 4.50 33.11
CA ASP A 178 14.30 3.76 31.84
C ASP A 178 12.84 3.38 31.52
N TRP A 179 12.08 3.02 32.55
CA TRP A 179 10.66 2.67 32.41
C TRP A 179 9.79 3.89 32.13
N ASP A 180 10.05 5.03 32.79
CA ASP A 180 9.32 6.27 32.54
C ASP A 180 9.58 6.80 31.12
N ASN A 181 10.84 6.76 30.68
CA ASN A 181 11.20 7.03 29.29
C ASN A 181 10.45 6.09 28.32
N ALA A 182 10.41 4.79 28.61
CA ALA A 182 9.69 3.83 27.76
C ALA A 182 8.17 4.10 27.68
N LYS A 183 7.52 4.57 28.75
CA LYS A 183 6.09 4.97 28.72
C LYS A 183 5.87 6.12 27.74
N VAL A 184 6.70 7.15 27.83
CA VAL A 184 6.67 8.31 26.94
C VAL A 184 6.85 7.86 25.47
N PHE A 185 7.80 6.96 25.21
CA PHE A 185 8.03 6.46 23.84
C PHE A 185 6.91 5.61 23.29
N VAL A 186 6.33 4.73 24.11
CA VAL A 186 5.22 3.90 23.65
C VAL A 186 4.01 4.77 23.31
N GLN A 187 3.75 5.83 24.06
CA GLN A 187 2.72 6.81 23.70
C GLN A 187 3.06 7.51 22.37
N PHE A 188 4.28 8.03 22.24
CA PHE A 188 4.76 8.71 21.03
C PHE A 188 4.70 7.82 19.78
N LEU A 189 5.20 6.59 19.87
CA LEU A 189 5.34 5.68 18.74
C LEU A 189 4.01 5.03 18.33
N HIS A 190 2.98 5.07 19.19
CA HIS A 190 1.68 4.44 18.93
C HIS A 190 1.05 4.97 17.64
N VAL A 191 1.08 6.29 17.41
CA VAL A 191 0.52 6.92 16.20
C VAL A 191 1.20 6.37 14.94
N PHE A 192 2.54 6.30 14.93
CA PHE A 192 3.27 5.74 13.80
C PHE A 192 2.96 4.26 13.59
N TYR A 193 2.72 3.52 14.67
CA TYR A 193 2.49 2.07 14.62
C TYR A 193 1.14 1.79 13.97
N ASP A 194 0.09 2.47 14.42
CA ASP A 194 -1.25 2.36 13.85
C ASP A 194 -1.28 2.75 12.37
N ILE A 195 -0.62 3.86 12.02
CA ILE A 195 -0.53 4.31 10.62
C ILE A 195 0.23 3.29 9.77
N THR A 196 1.31 2.71 10.30
CA THR A 196 2.06 1.68 9.58
C THR A 196 1.21 0.44 9.34
N LEU A 197 0.37 0.03 10.30
CA LEU A 197 -0.59 -1.06 10.12
C LEU A 197 -1.62 -0.75 9.03
N LYS A 198 -2.22 0.45 9.08
CA LYS A 198 -3.17 0.93 8.05
C LYS A 198 -2.53 0.90 6.65
N PHE A 199 -1.32 1.45 6.50
CA PHE A 199 -0.60 1.46 5.22
C PHE A 199 -0.12 0.07 4.77
N SER A 200 0.02 -0.89 5.69
CA SER A 200 0.42 -2.27 5.38
C SER A 200 -0.75 -3.17 5.01
N ALA A 201 -1.98 -2.66 5.06
CA ALA A 201 -3.16 -3.43 4.70
C ALA A 201 -3.12 -3.85 3.22
N SER A 202 -3.51 -5.11 2.95
CA SER A 202 -3.46 -5.71 1.63
C SER A 202 -4.84 -6.00 1.03
N LEU A 203 -5.91 -5.92 1.83
CA LEU A 203 -7.28 -6.26 1.46
C LEU A 203 -8.24 -5.07 1.51
N SER A 204 -7.72 -3.88 1.80
CA SER A 204 -8.49 -2.63 1.87
C SER A 204 -7.81 -1.54 1.04
N VAL A 205 -8.58 -0.52 0.67
CA VAL A 205 -8.04 0.66 0.00
C VAL A 205 -7.12 1.39 0.98
N THR A 206 -5.94 1.80 0.49
CA THR A 206 -4.93 2.49 1.31
C THR A 206 -4.63 3.90 0.80
N SER A 207 -4.82 4.17 -0.49
CA SER A 207 -4.50 5.46 -1.10
C SER A 207 -5.36 6.60 -0.59
N ASN A 208 -6.66 6.37 -0.32
CA ASN A 208 -7.54 7.40 0.24
C ASN A 208 -7.14 7.82 1.66
N MET A 209 -6.52 6.92 2.44
CA MET A 209 -6.06 7.21 3.80
C MET A 209 -4.76 8.00 3.83
N PHE A 210 -3.92 7.90 2.78
CA PHE A 210 -2.57 8.45 2.76
C PHE A 210 -2.48 9.88 3.28
N PHE A 211 -3.26 10.79 2.70
CA PHE A 211 -3.12 12.21 3.00
C PHE A 211 -3.65 12.57 4.40
N HIS A 212 -4.70 11.89 4.86
CA HIS A 212 -5.22 12.03 6.22
C HIS A 212 -4.19 11.62 7.27
N GLU A 213 -3.55 10.45 7.10
CA GLU A 213 -2.54 9.97 8.04
C GLU A 213 -1.26 10.82 7.97
N LEU A 214 -0.92 11.35 6.78
CA LEU A 214 0.20 12.28 6.63
C LEU A 214 0.01 13.54 7.46
N CYS A 215 -1.16 14.16 7.37
CA CYS A 215 -1.51 15.34 8.17
C CYS A 215 -1.53 14.99 9.67
N SER A 216 -2.06 13.81 10.04
CA SER A 216 -2.07 13.35 11.43
C SER A 216 -0.66 13.24 12.02
N ILE A 217 0.30 12.68 11.27
CA ILE A 217 1.72 12.64 11.69
C ILE A 217 2.28 14.05 11.85
N ALA A 218 2.03 14.94 10.89
CA ALA A 218 2.54 16.31 10.93
C ALA A 218 2.02 17.07 12.16
N THR A 219 0.72 16.97 12.44
CA THR A 219 0.07 17.57 13.61
C THR A 219 0.62 17.00 14.91
N GLU A 220 0.76 15.68 15.02
CA GLU A 220 1.31 15.02 16.22
C GLU A 220 2.75 15.49 16.49
N LEU A 221 3.61 15.52 15.45
CA LEU A 221 4.97 16.01 15.57
C LEU A 221 5.04 17.48 16.01
N ASN A 222 4.16 18.33 15.49
CA ASN A 222 4.09 19.73 15.88
C ASN A 222 3.60 19.90 17.33
N THR A 223 2.59 19.14 17.76
CA THR A 223 2.10 19.15 19.14
C THR A 223 3.20 18.74 20.10
N LEU A 224 3.90 17.65 19.79
CA LEU A 224 4.94 17.09 20.65
C LEU A 224 6.19 17.97 20.72
N ALA A 225 6.58 18.57 19.60
CA ALA A 225 7.66 19.56 19.58
C ALA A 225 7.38 20.76 20.50
N ASN A 226 6.11 21.05 20.80
CA ASN A 226 5.66 22.13 21.68
C ASN A 226 5.20 21.66 23.06
N SER A 227 5.38 20.38 23.42
CA SER A 227 4.85 19.77 24.66
C SER A 227 5.54 20.24 25.95
N GLY A 228 6.68 20.94 25.84
CA GLY A 228 7.50 21.40 26.97
C GLY A 228 8.38 20.31 27.59
N ASP A 229 8.18 19.04 27.22
CA ASP A 229 9.07 17.93 27.54
C ASP A 229 10.28 17.97 26.60
N PHE A 230 11.47 18.12 27.17
CA PHE A 230 12.72 18.25 26.42
C PHE A 230 13.02 17.01 25.56
N LEU A 231 12.78 15.81 26.10
CA LEU A 231 13.06 14.56 25.43
C LEU A 231 12.10 14.35 24.25
N LEU A 232 10.81 14.58 24.46
CA LEU A 232 9.81 14.54 23.38
C LEU A 232 10.06 15.61 22.32
N GLY A 233 10.46 16.81 22.75
CA GLY A 233 10.79 17.91 21.84
C GLY A 233 11.96 17.58 20.91
N GLU A 234 13.05 17.03 21.45
CA GLU A 234 14.21 16.61 20.65
C GLU A 234 13.85 15.45 19.69
N MET A 235 13.13 14.43 20.17
CA MET A 235 12.67 13.34 19.31
C MET A 235 11.75 13.81 18.19
N ALA A 236 10.77 14.64 18.52
CA ALA A 236 9.83 15.20 17.56
C ALA A 236 10.58 16.01 16.51
N ALA A 237 11.57 16.83 16.92
CA ALA A 237 12.41 17.59 15.99
C ALA A 237 13.23 16.67 15.06
N ALA A 238 13.84 15.61 15.59
CA ALA A 238 14.63 14.65 14.79
C ALA A 238 13.75 13.92 13.76
N ILE A 239 12.56 13.46 14.16
CA ILE A 239 11.61 12.79 13.27
C ILE A 239 11.04 13.79 12.26
N LYS A 240 10.70 15.00 12.70
CA LYS A 240 10.18 16.08 11.86
C LYS A 240 11.17 16.48 10.76
N TYR A 241 12.46 16.56 11.09
CA TYR A 241 13.50 16.84 10.09
C TYR A 241 13.47 15.84 8.93
N LYS A 242 13.36 14.53 9.23
CA LYS A 242 13.24 13.52 8.19
C LYS A 242 11.86 13.48 7.55
N PHE A 243 10.79 13.70 8.30
CA PHE A 243 9.44 13.86 7.76
C PHE A 243 9.44 14.93 6.67
N ASP A 244 10.00 16.12 6.96
CA ASP A 244 10.04 17.24 6.02
C ASP A 244 10.87 16.94 4.77
N LYS A 245 11.94 16.17 4.91
CA LYS A 245 12.73 15.69 3.78
C LYS A 245 11.92 14.84 2.79
N TYR A 246 10.98 14.03 3.27
CA TYR A 246 10.19 13.13 2.43
C TYR A 246 8.82 13.69 2.03
N TRP A 247 8.19 14.45 2.92
CA TRP A 247 6.80 14.88 2.83
C TRP A 247 6.56 16.35 3.15
N GLY A 248 7.59 17.12 3.49
CA GLY A 248 7.45 18.54 3.83
C GLY A 248 7.12 19.44 2.64
N LYS A 249 7.40 18.98 1.42
CA LYS A 249 7.01 19.67 0.18
C LYS A 249 5.84 18.92 -0.45
N ILE A 250 4.65 19.51 -0.37
CA ILE A 250 3.45 18.92 -0.95
C ILE A 250 3.56 18.81 -2.48
N GLU A 251 4.32 19.70 -3.10
CA GLU A 251 4.58 19.68 -4.55
C GLU A 251 5.32 18.41 -5.00
N ASP A 252 6.11 17.80 -4.10
CA ASP A 252 6.83 16.55 -4.35
C ASP A 252 5.97 15.30 -4.07
N LEU A 253 4.80 15.47 -3.44
CA LEU A 253 3.87 14.38 -3.21
C LEU A 253 3.22 13.94 -4.51
N ASN A 254 2.95 12.63 -4.59
CA ASN A 254 2.17 12.11 -5.70
C ASN A 254 0.72 12.59 -5.55
N LYS A 255 0.32 13.60 -6.34
CA LYS A 255 -1.01 14.22 -6.28
C LYS A 255 -2.15 13.21 -6.43
N LEU A 256 -1.94 12.05 -7.07
CA LEU A 256 -2.95 10.98 -7.13
C LEU A 256 -3.38 10.50 -5.74
N LEU A 257 -2.48 10.50 -4.76
CA LEU A 257 -2.80 10.09 -3.38
C LEU A 257 -3.62 11.15 -2.64
N ILE A 258 -3.49 12.42 -3.00
CA ILE A 258 -4.37 13.49 -2.48
C ILE A 258 -5.74 13.39 -3.16
N ILE A 259 -5.77 13.15 -4.47
CA ILE A 259 -7.00 12.89 -5.22
C ILE A 259 -7.75 11.68 -4.68
N ALA A 260 -7.06 10.64 -4.22
CA ALA A 260 -7.70 9.50 -3.58
C ALA A 260 -8.59 9.93 -2.40
N LEU A 261 -8.12 10.86 -1.56
CA LEU A 261 -8.93 11.40 -0.47
C LEU A 261 -10.07 12.29 -0.98
N VAL A 262 -9.85 13.08 -2.04
CA VAL A 262 -10.93 13.87 -2.68
C VAL A 262 -12.03 12.95 -3.24
N LEU A 263 -11.67 11.78 -3.76
CA LEU A 263 -12.62 10.79 -4.28
C LEU A 263 -13.29 9.95 -3.17
N ASP A 264 -12.96 10.15 -1.90
CA ASP A 264 -13.74 9.62 -0.79
C ASP A 264 -14.94 10.56 -0.54
N PRO A 265 -16.19 10.10 -0.75
CA PRO A 265 -17.37 10.96 -0.71
C PRO A 265 -17.70 11.48 0.69
N ARG A 266 -17.05 10.97 1.74
CA ARG A 266 -17.15 11.48 3.12
C ARG A 266 -16.34 12.76 3.34
N TYR A 267 -15.29 12.97 2.55
CA TYR A 267 -14.29 14.02 2.78
C TYR A 267 -14.28 15.07 1.68
N LYS A 268 -14.13 14.62 0.43
CA LYS A 268 -14.04 15.49 -0.76
C LYS A 268 -12.99 16.60 -0.63
N LEU A 269 -13.10 17.64 -1.46
CA LEU A 269 -12.12 18.72 -1.55
C LEU A 269 -12.12 19.61 -0.29
N ASP A 270 -13.27 19.81 0.35
CA ASP A 270 -13.39 20.67 1.53
C ASP A 270 -12.55 20.13 2.70
N TYR A 271 -12.52 18.81 2.88
CA TYR A 271 -11.67 18.19 3.90
C TYR A 271 -10.18 18.32 3.57
N VAL A 272 -9.79 18.19 2.29
CA VAL A 272 -8.39 18.44 1.88
C VAL A 272 -7.99 19.89 2.16
N LYS A 273 -8.88 20.85 1.90
CA LYS A 273 -8.68 22.26 2.25
C LYS A 273 -8.52 22.45 3.76
N PHE A 274 -9.34 21.78 4.56
CA PHE A 274 -9.22 21.77 6.01
C PHE A 274 -7.84 21.25 6.47
N CYS A 275 -7.40 20.10 5.96
CA CYS A 275 -6.08 19.54 6.26
C CYS A 275 -4.92 20.45 5.84
N PHE A 276 -5.04 21.19 4.74
CA PHE A 276 -4.04 22.20 4.39
C PHE A 276 -4.01 23.36 5.39
N GLY A 277 -5.15 23.73 5.97
CA GLY A 277 -5.27 24.77 6.99
C GLY A 277 -4.49 24.48 8.27
N ASP A 278 -4.33 23.21 8.63
CA ASP A 278 -3.51 22.79 9.77
C ASP A 278 -2.00 22.95 9.52
N LEU A 279 -1.59 23.08 8.25
CA LEU A 279 -0.20 23.01 7.83
C LEU A 279 0.34 24.33 7.24
N PHE A 280 -0.53 25.17 6.66
CA PHE A 280 -0.13 26.36 5.91
C PHE A 280 -1.04 27.56 6.16
N GLU A 281 -0.53 28.74 5.83
CA GLU A 281 -1.30 29.97 5.81
C GLU A 281 -2.38 30.00 4.72
N GLU A 282 -3.43 30.79 4.94
CA GLU A 282 -4.65 30.81 4.14
C GLU A 282 -4.41 31.03 2.63
N ASN A 283 -3.48 31.92 2.26
CA ASN A 283 -3.14 32.16 0.85
C ASN A 283 -2.64 30.88 0.16
N LYS A 284 -1.72 30.17 0.81
CA LYS A 284 -1.15 28.92 0.30
C LYS A 284 -2.18 27.79 0.30
N VAL A 285 -3.06 27.73 1.31
CA VAL A 285 -4.19 26.79 1.37
C VAL A 285 -5.09 26.95 0.14
N ASN A 286 -5.47 28.17 -0.20
CA ASN A 286 -6.33 28.44 -1.35
C ASN A 286 -5.65 28.08 -2.68
N GLU A 287 -4.36 28.42 -2.84
CA GLU A 287 -3.54 28.03 -4.00
C GLU A 287 -3.48 26.51 -4.16
N MET A 288 -3.11 25.77 -3.11
CA MET A 288 -3.00 24.31 -3.17
C MET A 288 -4.34 23.63 -3.41
N THR A 289 -5.41 24.13 -2.80
CA THR A 289 -6.76 23.59 -3.00
C THR A 289 -7.19 23.76 -4.47
N TYR A 290 -6.94 24.93 -5.06
CA TYR A 290 -7.19 25.19 -6.47
C TYR A 290 -6.39 24.24 -7.36
N ASP A 291 -5.09 24.07 -7.07
CA ASP A 291 -4.20 23.17 -7.80
C ASP A 291 -4.68 21.71 -7.79
N ILE A 292 -5.19 21.22 -6.65
CA ILE A 292 -5.75 19.87 -6.54
C ILE A 292 -7.03 19.75 -7.35
N LYS A 293 -7.92 20.75 -7.31
CA LYS A 293 -9.14 20.77 -8.12
C LYS A 293 -8.82 20.75 -9.62
N GLU A 294 -7.91 21.61 -10.07
CA GLU A 294 -7.45 21.67 -11.45
C GLU A 294 -6.80 20.35 -11.90
N PHE A 295 -6.08 19.69 -11.00
CA PHE A 295 -5.51 18.38 -11.27
C PHE A 295 -6.58 17.30 -11.46
N LEU A 296 -7.65 17.29 -10.63
CA LEU A 296 -8.79 16.40 -10.81
C LEU A 296 -9.50 16.62 -12.15
N ILE A 297 -9.69 17.89 -12.55
CA ILE A 297 -10.30 18.24 -13.84
C ILE A 297 -9.42 17.75 -15.01
N LYS A 298 -8.09 17.92 -14.93
CA LYS A 298 -7.16 17.39 -15.94
C LYS A 298 -7.20 15.87 -16.05
N LEU A 299 -7.30 15.16 -14.92
CA LEU A 299 -7.50 13.70 -14.92
C LEU A 299 -8.83 13.32 -15.55
N TYR A 300 -9.91 14.03 -15.19
CA TYR A 300 -11.24 13.82 -15.78
C TYR A 300 -11.23 13.95 -17.30
N GLU A 301 -10.68 15.04 -17.85
CA GLU A 301 -10.62 15.24 -19.30
C GLU A 301 -9.73 14.19 -20.00
N PHE A 302 -8.66 13.72 -19.35
CA PHE A 302 -7.84 12.62 -19.87
C PHE A 302 -8.67 11.33 -20.00
N TYR A 303 -9.38 10.91 -18.95
CA TYR A 303 -10.18 9.68 -18.98
C TYR A 303 -11.38 9.80 -19.92
N LYS A 304 -12.01 10.97 -20.00
CA LYS A 304 -13.08 11.26 -20.96
C LYS A 304 -12.60 11.13 -22.42
N GLY A 305 -11.38 11.58 -22.72
CA GLY A 305 -10.76 11.39 -24.04
C GLY A 305 -10.59 9.91 -24.41
N VAL A 306 -10.16 9.09 -23.46
CA VAL A 306 -10.02 7.63 -23.65
C VAL A 306 -11.39 6.97 -23.87
N ASP A 307 -12.43 7.38 -23.14
CA ASP A 307 -13.79 6.87 -23.28
C ASP A 307 -14.36 7.10 -24.68
N ASN A 308 -14.16 8.28 -25.24
CA ASN A 308 -14.66 8.62 -26.57
C ASN A 308 -14.02 7.77 -27.67
N ILE A 309 -12.74 7.41 -27.53
CA ILE A 309 -12.03 6.50 -28.45
C ILE A 309 -12.60 5.08 -28.33
N SER A 310 -12.80 4.57 -27.11
CA SER A 310 -13.36 3.22 -26.89
C SER A 310 -14.81 3.06 -27.38
N SER A 311 -15.55 4.17 -27.48
CA SER A 311 -16.94 4.19 -27.98
C SER A 311 -17.03 4.18 -29.50
N SER A 312 -15.96 4.58 -30.20
CA SER A 312 -15.87 4.60 -31.67
C SER A 312 -15.68 3.20 -32.26
N ASP A 313 -14.94 2.32 -31.57
CA ASP A 313 -14.59 0.98 -32.07
C ASP A 313 -15.73 -0.04 -32.01
N GLN A 314 -16.89 0.30 -31.43
CA GLN A 314 -18.06 -0.60 -31.35
C GLN A 314 -19.14 -0.33 -32.42
N VAL A 315 -18.95 0.61 -33.34
CA VAL A 315 -19.97 0.96 -34.37
C VAL A 315 -19.76 0.21 -35.70
N SER A 316 -18.77 -0.67 -35.80
CA SER A 316 -18.49 -1.41 -37.04
C SER A 316 -18.86 -2.89 -36.94
N ARG A 317 -20.15 -3.23 -37.06
CA ARG A 317 -20.68 -4.43 -37.75
C ARG A 317 -22.20 -4.55 -37.62
N SER A 318 -22.88 -3.90 -38.56
CA SER A 318 -24.13 -4.44 -39.14
C SER A 318 -24.34 -3.74 -40.48
N ILE A 319 -23.79 -4.35 -41.54
CA ILE A 319 -24.14 -4.03 -42.93
C ILE A 319 -25.50 -4.72 -43.17
N PRO A 320 -26.59 -4.00 -43.49
CA PRO A 320 -27.77 -4.65 -44.05
C PRO A 320 -27.47 -4.96 -45.52
N LEU A 321 -27.51 -6.24 -45.86
CA LEU A 321 -27.49 -6.74 -47.23
C LEU A 321 -28.73 -6.21 -47.97
N GLU A 322 -28.52 -5.50 -49.07
CA GLU A 322 -29.53 -5.25 -50.08
C GLU A 322 -29.87 -6.57 -50.78
N ASN A 323 -31.11 -7.03 -50.63
CA ASN A 323 -31.72 -8.01 -51.52
C ASN A 323 -32.94 -7.35 -52.17
N GLU A 324 -32.88 -7.22 -53.50
CA GLU A 324 -34.05 -6.99 -54.33
C GLU A 324 -35.00 -8.21 -54.24
N GLY A 325 -36.29 -7.94 -54.03
CA GLY A 325 -37.30 -8.99 -54.06
C GLY A 325 -38.65 -8.60 -53.47
N ASP A 326 -39.54 -8.16 -54.36
CA ASP A 326 -40.99 -8.42 -54.37
C ASP A 326 -41.96 -7.48 -53.64
N MET A 327 -43.07 -7.26 -54.34
CA MET A 327 -44.19 -6.36 -54.08
C MET A 327 -45.09 -6.87 -52.95
N GLY A 328 -45.27 -6.07 -51.90
CA GLY A 328 -46.29 -6.34 -50.88
C GLY A 328 -46.53 -5.15 -49.96
N LYS A 329 -47.59 -4.38 -50.22
CA LYS A 329 -48.07 -3.29 -49.34
C LYS A 329 -48.39 -3.81 -47.93
N VAL A 330 -47.68 -3.36 -46.90
CA VAL A 330 -48.16 -3.39 -45.50
C VAL A 330 -47.72 -2.13 -44.74
N ASN A 331 -48.73 -1.35 -44.34
CA ASN A 331 -48.78 -0.24 -43.39
C ASN A 331 -47.53 0.02 -42.50
N GLU A 332 -46.87 1.16 -42.73
CA GLU A 332 -45.94 1.78 -41.78
C GLU A 332 -46.70 2.36 -40.59
N ASN A 333 -46.96 1.55 -39.56
CA ASN A 333 -47.28 2.09 -38.24
C ASN A 333 -45.99 2.64 -37.63
N VAL A 334 -45.69 3.91 -37.92
CA VAL A 334 -44.63 4.67 -37.23
C VAL A 334 -44.94 4.63 -35.74
N ASP A 335 -44.09 3.96 -34.95
CA ASP A 335 -44.24 3.94 -33.50
C ASP A 335 -43.93 5.33 -32.93
N PHE A 336 -44.97 6.14 -32.82
CA PHE A 336 -44.93 7.49 -32.26
C PHE A 336 -44.37 7.51 -30.83
N ARG A 337 -44.35 6.38 -30.08
CA ARG A 337 -43.68 6.31 -28.78
C ARG A 337 -42.17 6.27 -28.95
N LEU A 338 -41.63 5.45 -29.85
CA LEU A 338 -40.19 5.36 -30.10
C LEU A 338 -39.63 6.69 -30.62
N GLU A 339 -40.36 7.38 -31.50
CA GLU A 339 -39.95 8.69 -32.02
C GLU A 339 -39.99 9.78 -30.94
N ARG A 340 -41.00 9.75 -30.07
CA ARG A 340 -41.11 10.64 -28.90
C ARG A 340 -40.00 10.36 -27.88
N LEU A 341 -39.63 9.09 -27.68
CA LEU A 341 -38.52 8.69 -26.82
C LEU A 341 -37.18 9.19 -27.38
N LYS A 342 -36.98 9.11 -28.70
CA LYS A 342 -35.80 9.67 -29.38
C LYS A 342 -35.73 11.20 -29.21
N LYS A 343 -36.84 11.90 -29.44
CA LYS A 343 -36.94 13.37 -29.23
C LYS A 343 -36.72 13.76 -27.77
N PHE A 344 -37.25 12.99 -26.81
CA PHE A 344 -37.02 13.21 -25.37
C PHE A 344 -35.56 12.96 -24.99
N LYS A 345 -34.93 11.90 -25.50
CA LYS A 345 -33.48 11.64 -25.30
C LYS A 345 -32.63 12.78 -25.87
N GLN A 346 -32.91 13.25 -27.08
CA GLN A 346 -32.20 14.38 -27.69
C GLN A 346 -32.43 15.70 -26.93
N MET A 347 -33.64 15.96 -26.43
CA MET A 347 -33.94 17.12 -25.59
C MET A 347 -33.19 17.03 -24.25
N LYS A 348 -33.16 15.84 -23.63
CA LYS A 348 -32.43 15.59 -22.38
C LYS A 348 -30.93 15.69 -22.58
N GLU A 349 -30.36 15.15 -23.65
CA GLU A 349 -28.95 15.31 -24.02
C GLU A 349 -28.60 16.78 -24.26
N LYS A 350 -29.46 17.57 -24.90
CA LYS A 350 -29.28 19.02 -25.06
C LYS A 350 -29.40 19.78 -23.75
N LYS A 351 -30.30 19.36 -22.85
CA LYS A 351 -30.45 19.97 -21.52
C LYS A 351 -29.27 19.63 -20.61
N ASP A 352 -28.86 18.36 -20.59
CA ASP A 352 -27.66 17.90 -19.90
C ASP A 352 -26.41 18.57 -20.49
N PHE A 353 -26.36 18.88 -21.79
CA PHE A 353 -25.29 19.68 -22.41
C PHE A 353 -25.23 21.13 -21.88
N VAL A 354 -26.38 21.72 -21.53
CA VAL A 354 -26.52 23.09 -21.03
C VAL A 354 -26.39 23.18 -19.49
N ASP A 355 -26.72 22.11 -18.76
CA ASP A 355 -26.61 22.00 -17.29
C ASP A 355 -25.27 21.39 -16.80
N LEU A 356 -24.27 21.21 -17.68
CA LEU A 356 -22.98 20.62 -17.34
C LEU A 356 -22.10 21.58 -16.51
N LYS A 357 -22.37 21.60 -15.21
CA LYS A 357 -21.30 21.29 -14.26
C LYS A 357 -20.79 19.89 -14.65
N ASN A 358 -19.54 19.78 -15.10
CA ASN A 358 -18.88 18.50 -15.37
C ASN A 358 -19.04 17.56 -14.14
N GLU A 359 -18.87 16.23 -14.30
CA GLU A 359 -19.10 15.27 -13.18
C GLU A 359 -18.34 15.67 -11.90
N VAL A 360 -17.16 16.28 -12.07
CA VAL A 360 -16.31 16.83 -11.01
C VAL A 360 -17.05 17.90 -10.19
N GLU A 361 -17.53 18.97 -10.83
CA GLU A 361 -18.25 20.04 -10.14
C GLU A 361 -19.52 19.53 -9.46
N ARG A 362 -20.22 18.57 -10.07
CA ARG A 362 -21.39 17.94 -9.44
C ARG A 362 -20.98 17.18 -8.17
N TYR A 363 -20.00 16.30 -8.28
CA TYR A 363 -19.52 15.48 -7.18
C TYR A 363 -19.04 16.32 -5.99
N LEU A 364 -18.28 17.39 -6.25
CA LEU A 364 -17.73 18.28 -5.23
C LEU A 364 -18.77 19.15 -4.52
N ILE A 365 -19.90 19.46 -5.15
CA ILE A 365 -20.94 20.33 -4.56
C ILE A 365 -22.00 19.54 -3.78
N GLU A 366 -22.19 18.27 -4.14
CA GLU A 366 -23.12 17.42 -3.39
C GLU A 366 -22.66 17.21 -1.95
N SER A 367 -23.62 16.95 -1.05
CA SER A 367 -23.35 16.68 0.35
C SER A 367 -22.38 15.50 0.54
N ASN A 368 -21.62 15.56 1.61
CA ASN A 368 -20.74 14.46 2.01
C ASN A 368 -21.56 13.32 2.62
N GLU A 369 -21.04 12.10 2.45
CA GLU A 369 -21.52 10.94 3.19
C GLU A 369 -21.09 11.02 4.66
N ASN A 370 -21.77 10.27 5.55
CA ASN A 370 -21.48 10.30 6.98
C ASN A 370 -20.07 9.75 7.28
N THR A 371 -19.27 10.52 8.03
CA THR A 371 -17.93 10.11 8.49
C THR A 371 -17.99 9.08 9.61
N ASP A 372 -19.06 9.06 10.39
CA ASP A 372 -19.19 8.24 11.60
C ASP A 372 -19.77 6.84 11.31
N ASP A 373 -19.98 6.51 10.03
CA ASP A 373 -20.43 5.18 9.61
C ASP A 373 -19.25 4.24 9.42
N ASP A 374 -18.96 3.46 10.46
CA ASP A 374 -17.92 2.41 10.45
C ASP A 374 -18.21 1.28 9.43
N SER A 375 -19.45 1.17 8.95
CA SER A 375 -19.86 0.16 7.95
C SER A 375 -19.75 0.66 6.50
N PHE A 376 -19.30 1.91 6.29
CA PHE A 376 -19.21 2.51 4.98
C PHE A 376 -18.21 1.79 4.05
N ASP A 377 -18.71 1.21 2.96
CA ASP A 377 -17.90 0.58 1.91
C ASP A 377 -17.67 1.56 0.74
N LEU A 378 -16.47 2.15 0.71
CA LEU A 378 -16.04 3.08 -0.32
C LEU A 378 -16.09 2.49 -1.74
N LEU A 379 -15.67 1.23 -1.93
CA LEU A 379 -15.64 0.61 -3.25
C LEU A 379 -17.05 0.32 -3.74
N ASN A 380 -17.92 -0.15 -2.85
CA ASN A 380 -19.32 -0.37 -3.17
C ASN A 380 -20.06 0.94 -3.47
N TRP A 381 -19.76 2.04 -2.75
CA TRP A 381 -20.35 3.35 -3.05
C TRP A 381 -20.06 3.80 -4.48
N TRP A 382 -18.80 3.69 -4.92
CA TRP A 382 -18.43 4.03 -6.30
C TRP A 382 -19.02 3.08 -7.34
N LYS A 383 -19.17 1.80 -6.99
CA LYS A 383 -19.84 0.81 -7.84
C LYS A 383 -21.32 1.15 -8.04
N VAL A 384 -22.03 1.55 -6.99
CA VAL A 384 -23.46 1.93 -7.05
C VAL A 384 -23.64 3.25 -7.79
N ASN A 385 -22.74 4.22 -7.59
CA ASN A 385 -22.84 5.55 -8.20
C ASN A 385 -22.18 5.67 -9.58
N CYS A 386 -21.68 4.57 -10.17
CA CYS A 386 -20.93 4.62 -11.42
C CYS A 386 -21.75 5.13 -12.61
N SER A 387 -23.08 4.98 -12.60
CA SER A 387 -23.96 5.53 -13.64
C SER A 387 -24.10 7.04 -13.56
N LYS A 388 -23.97 7.60 -12.36
CA LYS A 388 -24.05 9.05 -12.09
C LYS A 388 -22.73 9.76 -12.34
N TYR A 389 -21.63 9.06 -12.05
CA TYR A 389 -20.25 9.53 -12.16
C TYR A 389 -19.44 8.55 -13.03
N LYS A 390 -19.71 8.52 -14.33
CA LYS A 390 -19.18 7.50 -15.25
C LYS A 390 -17.67 7.58 -15.40
N ILE A 391 -17.12 8.79 -15.53
CA ILE A 391 -15.68 8.99 -15.71
C ILE A 391 -14.98 9.00 -14.35
N LEU A 392 -15.54 9.69 -13.36
CA LEU A 392 -14.97 9.73 -12.01
C LEU A 392 -14.90 8.33 -11.36
N SER A 393 -15.89 7.46 -11.57
CA SER A 393 -15.83 6.09 -11.03
C SER A 393 -14.69 5.26 -11.64
N ARG A 394 -14.29 5.51 -12.89
CA ARG A 394 -13.11 4.89 -13.52
C ARG A 394 -11.82 5.42 -12.88
N ILE A 395 -11.75 6.73 -12.68
CA ILE A 395 -10.62 7.36 -11.99
C ILE A 395 -10.49 6.83 -10.57
N ALA A 396 -11.59 6.75 -9.82
CA ALA A 396 -11.63 6.21 -8.47
C ALA A 396 -11.17 4.76 -8.42
N LYS A 397 -11.65 3.91 -9.35
CA LYS A 397 -11.22 2.52 -9.46
C LYS A 397 -9.70 2.39 -9.64
N ASP A 398 -9.12 3.19 -10.53
CA ASP A 398 -7.68 3.11 -10.83
C ASP A 398 -6.83 3.72 -9.69
N ILE A 399 -7.29 4.80 -9.04
CA ILE A 399 -6.58 5.46 -7.93
C ILE A 399 -6.66 4.65 -6.63
N PHE A 400 -7.80 4.02 -6.33
CA PHE A 400 -7.94 3.18 -5.14
C PHE A 400 -7.17 1.86 -5.23
N ALA A 401 -6.83 1.43 -6.45
CA ALA A 401 -5.94 0.30 -6.67
C ALA A 401 -4.47 0.61 -6.35
N ILE A 402 -4.09 1.88 -6.11
CA ILE A 402 -2.71 2.26 -5.79
C ILE A 402 -2.36 1.79 -4.36
N PRO A 403 -1.41 0.86 -4.18
CA PRO A 403 -0.91 0.54 -2.85
C PRO A 403 0.07 1.63 -2.41
N VAL A 404 -0.14 2.17 -1.21
CA VAL A 404 0.78 3.17 -0.62
C VAL A 404 2.05 2.53 -0.04
N SER A 405 2.11 1.20 0.01
CA SER A 405 3.20 0.43 0.63
C SER A 405 3.57 -0.82 -0.19
N THR A 406 4.83 -1.21 -0.14
CA THR A 406 5.35 -2.49 -0.69
C THR A 406 5.19 -3.66 0.29
N VAL A 407 4.71 -3.44 1.52
CA VAL A 407 4.64 -4.50 2.54
C VAL A 407 3.74 -5.67 2.10
N ALA A 408 2.65 -5.41 1.39
CA ALA A 408 1.78 -6.47 0.87
C ALA A 408 2.51 -7.37 -0.14
N SER A 409 3.28 -6.79 -1.06
CA SER A 409 4.07 -7.56 -2.03
C SER A 409 5.25 -8.27 -1.35
N GLU A 410 5.95 -7.61 -0.43
CA GLU A 410 7.03 -8.22 0.37
C GLU A 410 6.53 -9.40 1.23
N SER A 411 5.32 -9.32 1.77
CA SER A 411 4.67 -10.39 2.53
C SER A 411 4.39 -11.60 1.64
N ALA A 412 3.91 -11.38 0.41
CA ALA A 412 3.72 -12.46 -0.57
C ALA A 412 5.04 -13.19 -0.88
N PHE A 413 6.15 -12.46 -0.96
CA PHE A 413 7.48 -13.05 -1.11
C PHE A 413 8.02 -13.68 0.18
N SER A 414 7.58 -13.24 1.37
CA SER A 414 7.98 -13.80 2.66
C SER A 414 7.40 -15.20 2.91
N THR A 415 6.23 -15.52 2.32
CA THR A 415 5.76 -16.92 2.21
C THR A 415 6.65 -17.80 1.33
N GLY A 416 7.55 -17.18 0.55
CA GLY A 416 8.58 -17.81 -0.25
C GLY A 416 9.57 -18.65 0.56
N GLY A 417 9.69 -18.50 1.88
CA GLY A 417 10.48 -19.43 2.71
C GLY A 417 9.97 -20.88 2.72
N ARG A 418 8.79 -21.17 2.12
CA ARG A 418 8.29 -22.52 1.85
C ARG A 418 8.50 -22.98 0.40
N VAL A 419 8.80 -22.06 -0.52
CA VAL A 419 8.96 -22.29 -1.97
C VAL A 419 10.44 -22.26 -2.35
N LEU A 420 11.16 -21.23 -1.88
CA LEU A 420 12.60 -21.03 -1.88
C LEU A 420 13.09 -21.09 -0.43
N ASP A 421 13.52 -22.27 0.00
CA ASP A 421 14.28 -22.46 1.23
C ASP A 421 15.70 -22.95 0.87
N PRO A 422 16.66 -22.99 1.82
CA PRO A 422 18.02 -23.45 1.53
C PRO A 422 18.11 -24.84 0.88
N PHE A 423 17.10 -25.70 1.11
CA PHE A 423 16.98 -27.06 0.54
C PHE A 423 16.22 -27.09 -0.80
N ARG A 424 15.41 -26.08 -1.13
CA ARG A 424 14.64 -25.92 -2.39
C ARG A 424 15.22 -24.86 -3.34
N SER A 425 16.54 -24.68 -3.33
CA SER A 425 17.28 -23.67 -4.11
C SER A 425 17.45 -23.98 -5.60
N SER A 426 17.00 -25.15 -6.07
CA SER A 426 17.16 -25.60 -7.47
C SER A 426 16.01 -25.22 -8.41
N LEU A 427 14.96 -24.55 -7.91
CA LEU A 427 13.83 -24.14 -8.75
C LEU A 427 14.25 -23.09 -9.78
N SER A 428 13.79 -23.27 -11.03
CA SER A 428 13.98 -22.24 -12.06
C SER A 428 13.19 -20.97 -11.71
N PRO A 429 13.64 -19.78 -12.13
CA PRO A 429 12.92 -18.53 -11.89
C PRO A 429 11.45 -18.57 -12.36
N LYS A 430 11.20 -19.22 -13.50
CA LYS A 430 9.84 -19.42 -14.04
C LYS A 430 8.97 -20.27 -13.11
N MET A 431 9.52 -21.34 -12.53
CA MET A 431 8.77 -22.18 -11.58
C MET A 431 8.45 -21.43 -10.28
N VAL A 432 9.39 -20.61 -9.79
CA VAL A 432 9.16 -19.75 -8.63
C VAL A 432 8.02 -18.76 -8.88
N GLU A 433 8.03 -18.10 -10.04
CA GLU A 433 6.97 -17.18 -10.47
C GLU A 433 5.61 -17.87 -10.50
N ILE A 434 5.51 -19.03 -11.17
CA ILE A 434 4.27 -19.83 -11.23
C ILE A 434 3.74 -20.16 -9.84
N LEU A 435 4.60 -20.64 -8.94
CA LEU A 435 4.19 -21.05 -7.60
C LEU A 435 3.67 -19.87 -6.76
N ILE A 436 4.34 -18.71 -6.85
CA ILE A 436 3.93 -17.50 -6.13
C ILE A 436 2.59 -16.97 -6.68
N CYS A 437 2.46 -16.88 -8.00
CA CYS A 437 1.22 -16.42 -8.64
C CYS A 437 0.05 -17.35 -8.33
N LEU A 438 0.23 -18.68 -8.49
CA LEU A 438 -0.81 -19.67 -8.21
C LEU A 438 -1.25 -19.63 -6.74
N GLN A 439 -0.31 -19.53 -5.81
CA GLN A 439 -0.63 -19.39 -4.39
C GLN A 439 -1.49 -18.15 -4.11
N ASN A 440 -1.16 -17.02 -4.75
CA ASN A 440 -1.93 -15.79 -4.61
C ASN A 440 -3.35 -15.93 -5.20
N TRP A 441 -3.47 -16.47 -6.41
CA TRP A 441 -4.76 -16.67 -7.07
C TRP A 441 -5.67 -17.64 -6.33
N LEU A 442 -5.14 -18.78 -5.85
CA LEU A 442 -5.92 -19.75 -5.08
C LEU A 442 -6.46 -19.15 -3.77
N ARG A 443 -5.66 -18.33 -3.10
CA ARG A 443 -6.08 -17.62 -1.87
C ARG A 443 -7.12 -16.54 -2.11
N THR A 444 -7.30 -16.10 -3.36
CA THR A 444 -8.23 -15.05 -3.77
C THR A 444 -9.59 -15.62 -4.21
N SER A 445 -9.72 -16.94 -4.36
CA SER A 445 -10.96 -17.57 -4.87
C SER A 445 -12.16 -17.31 -3.96
N ASN A 446 -13.34 -16.84 -4.39
CA ASN A 446 -14.13 -16.83 -5.65
C ASN A 446 -13.44 -16.70 -7.03
N ILE A 447 -12.78 -17.75 -7.51
CA ILE A 447 -12.46 -17.90 -8.93
C ILE A 447 -13.24 -19.11 -9.43
N CYS A 448 -14.13 -18.89 -10.40
CA CYS A 448 -14.83 -19.95 -11.13
C CYS A 448 -13.86 -20.51 -12.19
N PHE A 449 -13.55 -21.80 -12.11
CA PHE A 449 -12.67 -22.48 -13.06
C PHE A 449 -13.39 -22.98 -14.33
N ASP A 450 -14.67 -22.64 -14.53
CA ASP A 450 -15.39 -23.03 -15.74
C ASP A 450 -15.11 -22.08 -16.91
N VAL A 451 -13.87 -22.08 -17.39
CA VAL A 451 -13.56 -21.68 -18.76
C VAL A 451 -12.99 -22.92 -19.44
N ALA A 452 -13.76 -23.51 -20.36
CA ALA A 452 -13.27 -24.62 -21.16
C ALA A 452 -12.00 -24.18 -21.90
N PRO A 453 -10.88 -24.94 -21.79
CA PRO A 453 -9.62 -24.54 -22.39
C PRO A 453 -9.76 -24.42 -23.91
N SER A 454 -9.15 -23.38 -24.47
CA SER A 454 -9.09 -23.16 -25.91
C SER A 454 -8.23 -24.24 -26.58
N THR A 455 -8.44 -24.49 -27.88
CA THR A 455 -7.66 -25.49 -28.64
C THR A 455 -6.15 -25.25 -28.54
N GLY A 456 -5.71 -23.99 -28.50
CA GLY A 456 -4.29 -23.64 -28.34
C GLY A 456 -3.73 -23.92 -26.94
N GLU A 457 -4.56 -23.89 -25.89
CA GLU A 457 -4.15 -24.28 -24.54
C GLU A 457 -4.04 -25.81 -24.42
N MET A 458 -4.95 -26.57 -25.04
CA MET A 458 -4.83 -28.03 -25.11
C MET A 458 -3.56 -28.48 -25.85
N GLU A 459 -3.24 -27.86 -26.98
CA GLU A 459 -1.99 -28.14 -27.73
C GLU A 459 -0.73 -27.83 -26.90
N PHE A 460 -0.76 -26.80 -26.06
CA PHE A 460 0.33 -26.46 -25.14
C PHE A 460 0.53 -27.54 -24.04
N TYR A 461 -0.55 -28.07 -23.48
CA TYR A 461 -0.48 -29.15 -22.48
C TYR A 461 -0.01 -30.47 -23.09
N GLU A 462 -0.48 -30.82 -24.30
CA GLU A 462 -0.01 -32.02 -25.01
C GLU A 462 1.48 -31.95 -25.38
N ALA A 463 1.99 -30.75 -25.70
CA ALA A 463 3.42 -30.54 -25.96
C ALA A 463 4.27 -30.74 -24.69
N LEU A 464 3.79 -30.25 -23.55
CA LEU A 464 4.43 -30.44 -22.24
C LEU A 464 4.45 -31.92 -21.79
N GLU A 465 3.37 -32.66 -22.02
CA GLU A 465 3.31 -34.09 -21.68
C GLU A 465 4.28 -34.93 -22.52
N LYS A 466 4.49 -34.57 -23.80
CA LYS A 466 5.51 -35.23 -24.65
C LYS A 466 6.93 -34.93 -24.18
N GLU A 467 7.23 -33.72 -23.73
CA GLU A 467 8.54 -33.34 -23.20
C GLU A 467 8.87 -34.09 -21.89
N ILE A 468 7.87 -34.26 -21.02
CA ILE A 468 8.02 -34.98 -19.75
C ILE A 468 8.09 -36.50 -19.98
N GLY A 469 7.34 -37.04 -20.95
CA GLY A 469 7.39 -38.46 -21.32
C GLY A 469 8.72 -38.92 -21.92
N MET A 470 9.48 -38.02 -22.57
CA MET A 470 10.80 -38.34 -23.15
C MET A 470 11.93 -38.42 -22.10
N THR A 471 11.76 -37.85 -20.91
CA THR A 471 12.81 -37.83 -19.87
C THR A 471 12.79 -39.05 -18.94
N THR A 472 11.80 -39.94 -19.07
CA THR A 472 11.61 -41.10 -18.17
C THR A 472 11.96 -42.45 -18.80
N SER A 473 12.43 -42.49 -20.05
CA SER A 473 12.65 -43.76 -20.79
C SER A 473 14.10 -44.09 -21.16
N SER A 474 15.13 -43.44 -20.59
CA SER A 474 16.52 -43.67 -21.02
C SER A 474 17.58 -43.65 -19.91
N ASP A 475 17.36 -44.37 -18.80
CA ASP A 475 18.47 -44.84 -17.96
C ASP A 475 17.98 -45.93 -16.99
N ASP A 476 17.83 -47.15 -17.50
CA ASP A 476 17.88 -48.38 -16.70
C ASP A 476 18.19 -49.57 -17.62
N THR A 477 19.46 -49.74 -17.99
CA THR A 477 20.02 -51.05 -18.37
C THR A 477 21.43 -51.20 -17.81
N VAL A 478 21.49 -51.95 -16.72
CA VAL A 478 22.68 -52.53 -16.06
C VAL A 478 23.42 -53.47 -17.02
N VAL A 479 24.76 -53.55 -16.94
CA VAL A 479 25.59 -54.79 -16.81
C VAL A 479 27.08 -54.43 -16.95
N GLY A 480 27.90 -54.89 -15.99
CA GLY A 480 29.37 -54.95 -16.09
C GLY A 480 30.07 -54.91 -14.75
#